data_AF-A0A7V9VHA8-F1
#
_entry.id   AF-A0A7V9VHA8-F1
#
_cell.length_a   1.000
_cell.length_b   1.000
_cell.length_c   1.000
_cell.angle_alpha   90.00
_cell.angle_beta   90.00
_cell.angle_gamma   90.00
#
_symmetry.space_group_name_H-M   'P 1'
#
loop_
_entity.id
_entity.type
_entity.pdbx_description
1 polymer ?
#
loop_
_entity_poly.entity_id
_entity_poly.type
_entity_poly.pdbx_seq_one_letter_code
_entity_poly.pdbx_strand_id
1 'polypeptide(L)'
;MTDSHAHLIERIITWAETEDNIRAVIVTGSSTRGPDAADRFSDRDVEIIARDQEPLLADDAWIHAIAPVWVALNLENDPGDFETRLVFFEGGRKVDFTVADRSRIDGMLERGRLDDLYERG
;
A
#
# COMPACT_ATOMS: atom_id res chain seq x y z
N MET A 1 23.24 9.64 -2.88
CA MET A 1 22.26 9.35 -3.95
C MET A 1 20.89 9.46 -3.32
N THR A 2 20.01 10.33 -3.82
CA THR A 2 18.69 10.54 -3.23
C THR A 2 17.84 9.31 -3.47
N ASP A 3 17.37 8.65 -2.41
CA ASP A 3 16.52 7.48 -2.50
C ASP A 3 15.16 7.88 -3.12
N SER A 4 14.79 7.31 -4.27
CA SER A 4 13.66 7.77 -5.07
C SER A 4 12.36 7.04 -4.68
N HIS A 5 11.20 7.55 -5.13
CA HIS A 5 9.94 6.81 -5.00
C HIS A 5 9.99 5.45 -5.73
N ALA A 6 10.70 5.35 -6.87
CA ALA A 6 10.85 4.08 -7.58
C ALA A 6 11.60 3.03 -6.73
N HIS A 7 12.70 3.43 -6.08
CA HIS A 7 13.41 2.54 -5.16
C HIS A 7 12.55 2.14 -3.96
N LEU A 8 11.70 3.05 -3.45
CA LEU A 8 10.78 2.71 -2.36
C LEU A 8 9.76 1.65 -2.80
N ILE A 9 9.20 1.75 -4.01
CA ILE A 9 8.32 0.72 -4.57
C ILE A 9 9.06 -0.61 -4.76
N GLU A 10 10.29 -0.61 -5.27
CA GLU A 10 11.11 -1.84 -5.40
C GLU A 10 11.33 -2.52 -4.04
N ARG A 11 11.54 -1.74 -2.97
CA ARG A 11 11.68 -2.27 -1.61
C ARG A 11 10.39 -2.83 -1.05
N ILE A 12 9.25 -2.20 -1.34
CA ILE A 12 7.92 -2.73 -0.99
C ILE A 12 7.72 -4.08 -1.68
N ILE A 13 8.03 -4.18 -2.98
CA ILE A 13 7.92 -5.44 -3.73
C ILE A 13 8.85 -6.49 -3.14
N THR A 14 10.12 -6.16 -2.91
CA THR A 14 11.11 -7.08 -2.34
C THR A 14 10.67 -7.61 -0.97
N TRP A 15 10.16 -6.72 -0.11
CA TRP A 15 9.60 -7.12 1.19
C TRP A 15 8.40 -8.06 1.02
N ALA A 16 7.44 -7.71 0.16
CA ALA A 16 6.25 -8.51 -0.07
C ALA A 16 6.58 -9.91 -0.63
N GLU A 17 7.60 -10.03 -1.48
CA GLU A 17 8.09 -11.32 -2.00
C GLU A 17 8.70 -12.22 -0.92
N THR A 18 9.16 -11.66 0.21
CA THR A 18 9.69 -12.42 1.35
C THR A 18 8.62 -12.83 2.36
N GLU A 19 7.39 -12.35 2.22
CA GLU A 19 6.31 -12.54 3.18
C GLU A 19 5.23 -13.48 2.64
N ASP A 20 5.21 -14.73 3.13
CA ASP A 20 4.25 -15.77 2.73
C ASP A 20 2.77 -15.38 2.91
N ASN A 21 2.52 -14.39 3.77
CA ASN A 21 1.19 -13.86 4.04
C ASN A 21 0.69 -12.96 2.90
N ILE A 22 1.57 -12.29 2.15
CA ILE A 22 1.19 -11.35 1.11
C ILE A 22 0.80 -12.09 -0.17
N ARG A 23 -0.28 -11.64 -0.82
CA ARG A 23 -0.83 -12.23 -2.05
C ARG A 23 -0.75 -11.30 -3.23
N ALA A 24 -0.90 -10.00 -3.00
CA ALA A 24 -0.71 -8.99 -4.03
C ALA A 24 -0.25 -7.67 -3.41
N VAL A 25 0.48 -6.90 -4.20
CA VAL A 25 0.76 -5.49 -3.98
C VAL A 25 0.30 -4.75 -5.22
N ILE A 26 -0.58 -3.76 -5.05
CA ILE A 26 -1.20 -3.02 -6.15
C ILE A 26 -0.91 -1.54 -5.93
N VAL A 27 -0.22 -0.91 -6.87
CA VAL A 27 0.00 0.54 -6.84
C VAL A 27 -1.15 1.21 -7.55
N THR A 28 -1.74 2.23 -6.94
CA THR A 28 -2.88 2.98 -7.50
C THR A 28 -2.61 4.50 -7.44
N GLY A 29 -3.67 5.28 -7.67
CA GLY A 29 -3.71 6.68 -7.35
C GLY A 29 -2.96 7.58 -8.34
N SER A 30 -2.53 8.74 -7.87
CA SER A 30 -2.08 9.79 -8.79
C SER A 30 -0.84 9.40 -9.61
N SER A 31 0.02 8.58 -9.04
CA SER A 31 1.32 8.21 -9.62
C SER A 31 1.24 7.21 -10.78
N THR A 32 0.08 6.62 -11.04
CA THR A 32 -0.14 5.66 -12.13
C THR A 32 -0.78 6.29 -13.36
N ARG A 33 -1.26 7.54 -13.27
CA ARG A 33 -1.97 8.26 -14.36
C ARG A 33 -1.11 8.74 -15.53
N GLY A 34 0.20 8.49 -15.50
CA GLY A 34 1.15 8.81 -16.57
C GLY A 34 2.47 9.44 -16.10
N PRO A 35 3.42 9.70 -17.02
CA PRO A 35 4.80 10.08 -16.69
C PRO A 35 4.94 11.35 -15.85
N ASP A 36 4.03 12.31 -16.01
CA ASP A 36 4.08 13.63 -15.35
C ASP A 36 2.99 13.78 -14.26
N ALA A 37 2.30 12.70 -13.90
CA ALA A 37 1.16 12.75 -12.98
C ALA A 37 1.56 12.82 -11.50
N ALA A 38 2.81 12.48 -11.18
CA ALA A 38 3.36 12.56 -9.83
C ALA A 38 4.71 13.30 -9.83
N ASP A 39 4.92 14.12 -8.81
CA ASP A 39 6.18 14.80 -8.56
C ASP A 39 6.90 14.22 -7.33
N ARG A 40 7.96 14.88 -6.89
CA ARG A 40 8.78 14.41 -5.75
C ARG A 40 8.07 14.52 -4.39
N PHE A 41 6.96 15.24 -4.30
CA PHE A 41 6.16 15.45 -3.10
C PHE A 41 4.85 14.64 -3.12
N SER A 42 4.50 14.04 -4.27
CA SER A 42 3.38 13.11 -4.35
C SER A 42 3.62 11.90 -3.46
N ASP A 43 2.58 11.49 -2.75
CA ASP A 43 2.51 10.22 -2.07
C ASP A 43 2.31 9.05 -3.04
N ARG A 44 2.40 7.84 -2.49
CA ARG A 44 2.09 6.60 -3.19
C ARG A 44 0.93 5.90 -2.49
N ASP A 45 -0.09 5.59 -3.28
CA ASP A 45 -1.21 4.76 -2.85
C ASP A 45 -0.87 3.30 -3.16
N VAL A 46 -0.77 2.46 -2.13
CA VAL A 46 -0.44 1.04 -2.26
C VAL A 46 -1.50 0.22 -1.55
N GLU A 47 -2.12 -0.71 -2.24
CA GLU A 47 -2.98 -1.73 -1.64
C GLU A 47 -2.17 -3.02 -1.46
N ILE A 48 -2.15 -3.51 -0.23
CA ILE A 48 -1.61 -4.83 0.12
C ILE A 48 -2.79 -5.76 0.30
N ILE A 49 -2.81 -6.87 -0.43
CA ILE A 49 -3.77 -7.95 -0.22
C ILE A 49 -3.04 -9.09 0.47
N ALA A 50 -3.38 -9.35 1.73
CA ALA A 50 -2.87 -10.45 2.52
C ALA A 50 -3.82 -11.65 2.51
N ARG A 51 -3.30 -12.83 2.85
CA ARG A 51 -4.14 -13.99 3.19
C ARG A 51 -4.91 -13.72 4.49
N ASP A 52 -4.23 -13.13 5.47
CA ASP A 52 -4.78 -12.70 6.76
C ASP A 52 -4.23 -11.30 7.06
N GLN A 53 -5.10 -10.30 7.17
CA GLN A 53 -4.68 -8.93 7.41
C GLN A 53 -4.36 -8.64 8.88
N GLU A 54 -4.87 -9.44 9.82
CA GLU A 54 -4.78 -9.16 11.27
C GLU A 54 -3.35 -8.93 11.75
N PRO A 55 -2.32 -9.70 11.33
CA PRO A 55 -0.94 -9.43 11.75
C PRO A 55 -0.40 -8.07 11.28
N LEU A 56 -0.84 -7.59 10.12
CA LEU A 56 -0.43 -6.30 9.57
C LEU A 56 -1.16 -5.13 10.24
N LEU A 57 -2.37 -5.38 10.78
CA LEU A 57 -3.15 -4.40 11.51
C LEU A 57 -2.73 -4.32 12.99
N ALA A 58 -2.34 -5.44 13.59
CA ALA A 58 -1.97 -5.50 15.00
C ALA A 58 -0.64 -4.78 15.31
N ASP A 59 0.29 -4.74 14.35
CA ASP A 59 1.62 -4.16 14.55
C ASP A 59 2.18 -3.58 13.24
N ASP A 60 2.87 -2.45 13.35
CA ASP A 60 3.50 -1.72 12.25
C ASP A 60 4.94 -2.19 11.99
N ALA A 61 5.44 -3.21 12.71
CA ALA A 61 6.80 -3.75 12.56
C ALA A 61 7.18 -4.11 11.12
N TRP A 62 6.23 -4.59 10.31
CA TRP A 62 6.46 -4.93 8.90
C TRP A 62 6.86 -3.72 8.05
N ILE A 63 6.37 -2.53 8.39
CA ILE A 63 6.68 -1.28 7.68
C ILE A 63 8.16 -0.94 7.83
N HIS A 64 8.74 -1.25 9.00
CA HIS A 64 10.17 -1.06 9.26
C HIS A 64 11.08 -2.01 8.48
N ALA A 65 10.57 -3.17 8.03
CA ALA A 65 11.30 -4.08 7.15
C ALA A 65 11.44 -3.49 5.74
N ILE A 66 10.50 -2.64 5.31
CA ILE A 66 10.56 -1.95 4.02
C ILE A 66 11.65 -0.88 4.07
N ALA A 67 11.55 0.07 5.01
CA ALA A 67 12.47 1.20 5.11
C ALA A 67 12.46 1.92 6.47
N PRO A 68 13.48 2.76 6.78
CA PRO A 68 13.44 3.61 7.97
C PRO A 68 12.19 4.49 7.98
N VAL A 69 11.40 4.38 9.04
CA VAL A 69 10.12 5.08 9.23
C VAL A 69 10.34 6.28 10.13
N TRP A 70 9.78 7.44 9.76
CA TRP A 70 9.66 8.59 10.64
C TRP A 70 8.34 8.57 11.41
N VAL A 71 7.23 8.27 10.72
CA VAL A 71 5.88 8.21 11.30
C VAL A 71 5.08 7.13 10.60
N ALA A 72 4.33 6.34 11.37
CA ALA A 72 3.26 5.48 10.88
C ALA A 72 1.99 5.77 11.69
N LEU A 73 0.86 5.92 11.00
CA LEU A 73 -0.44 6.16 11.63
C LEU A 73 -1.44 5.16 11.08
N ASN A 74 -2.30 4.64 11.95
CA ASN A 74 -3.50 3.93 11.52
C ASN A 74 -4.63 4.93 11.26
N LEU A 75 -5.25 4.84 10.08
CA LEU A 75 -6.52 5.45 9.74
C LEU A 75 -7.59 4.36 9.62
N GLU A 76 -8.49 4.33 10.60
CA GLU A 76 -9.75 3.59 10.49
C GLU A 76 -10.65 4.27 9.46
N ASN A 77 -11.09 3.50 8.46
CA ASN A 77 -12.01 3.98 7.42
C ASN A 77 -13.47 3.66 7.79
N ASP A 78 -14.40 3.98 6.88
CA ASP A 78 -15.82 3.73 7.11
C ASP A 78 -16.09 2.22 7.32
N PRO A 79 -17.12 1.83 8.10
CA PRO A 79 -17.43 0.43 8.34
C PRO A 79 -17.63 -0.35 7.04
N GLY A 80 -16.80 -1.37 6.82
CA GLY A 80 -16.78 -2.19 5.61
C GLY A 80 -15.65 -1.86 4.64
N ASP A 81 -14.92 -0.77 4.86
CA ASP A 81 -13.68 -0.46 4.16
C ASP A 81 -12.46 -1.04 4.90
N PHE A 82 -11.38 -1.25 4.16
CA PHE A 82 -10.10 -1.71 4.70
C PHE A 82 -9.35 -0.56 5.36
N GLU A 83 -8.65 -0.82 6.46
CA GLU A 83 -7.83 0.19 7.15
C GLU A 83 -6.65 0.66 6.30
N THR A 84 -6.21 1.90 6.53
CA THR A 84 -5.04 2.47 5.86
C THR A 84 -3.94 2.77 6.86
N ARG A 85 -2.71 2.31 6.59
CA ARG A 85 -1.49 2.78 7.28
C ARG A 85 -0.89 3.96 6.51
N LEU A 86 -0.92 5.15 7.11
CA LEU A 86 -0.32 6.37 6.57
C LEU A 86 1.13 6.47 7.04
N VAL A 87 2.08 6.28 6.13
CA VAL A 87 3.50 6.11 6.48
C VAL A 87 4.35 7.20 5.87
N PHE A 88 5.14 7.87 6.70
CA PHE A 88 6.24 8.73 6.28
C PHE A 88 7.56 8.01 6.51
N PHE A 89 8.25 7.67 5.43
CA PHE A 89 9.61 7.13 5.46
C PHE A 89 10.65 8.24 5.54
N GLU A 90 11.86 7.88 5.96
CA GLU A 90 13.00 8.79 5.99
C GLU A 90 13.21 9.49 4.64
N GLY A 91 13.53 10.78 4.68
CA GLY A 91 13.58 11.62 3.47
C GLY A 91 12.23 12.20 3.05
N GLY A 92 11.19 12.05 3.88
CA GLY A 92 9.89 12.73 3.73
C GLY A 92 8.96 12.11 2.68
N ARG A 93 9.14 10.82 2.37
CA ARG A 93 8.36 10.10 1.36
C ARG A 93 7.15 9.48 2.01
N LYS A 94 5.96 9.75 1.47
CA LYS A 94 4.68 9.28 2.01
C LYS A 94 4.14 8.10 1.20
N VAL A 95 3.69 7.06 1.89
CA VAL A 95 2.95 5.94 1.30
C VAL A 95 1.72 5.68 2.14
N ASP A 96 0.58 5.59 1.49
CA ASP A 96 -0.69 5.22 2.09
C ASP A 96 -0.95 3.75 1.73
N PHE A 97 -0.83 2.87 2.74
CA PHE A 97 -1.03 1.44 2.57
C PHE A 97 -2.44 1.04 2.97
N THR A 98 -3.31 0.74 2.00
CA THR A 98 -4.57 0.05 2.29
C THR A 98 -4.26 -1.42 2.55
N VAL A 99 -4.63 -1.92 3.72
CA VAL A 99 -4.35 -3.29 4.15
C VAL A 99 -5.63 -4.10 4.04
N ALA A 100 -5.70 -4.92 3.00
CA ALA A 100 -6.84 -5.76 2.71
C ALA A 100 -6.52 -7.25 2.88
N ASP A 101 -7.57 -8.05 3.06
CA ASP A 101 -7.48 -9.51 3.10
C ASP A 101 -8.08 -10.16 1.84
N ARG A 102 -8.24 -11.48 1.89
CA ARG A 102 -8.82 -12.28 0.79
C ARG A 102 -10.22 -11.80 0.37
N SER A 103 -11.00 -11.19 1.27
CA SER A 103 -12.35 -10.70 0.95
C SER A 103 -12.32 -9.61 -0.12
N ARG A 104 -11.19 -8.90 -0.30
CA ARG A 104 -10.98 -7.97 -1.40
C ARG A 104 -11.14 -8.63 -2.76
N ILE A 105 -10.48 -9.78 -2.92
CA ILE A 105 -10.52 -10.56 -4.17
C ILE A 105 -11.89 -11.20 -4.34
N ASP A 106 -12.41 -11.82 -3.28
CA ASP A 106 -13.74 -12.47 -3.32
C ASP A 106 -14.82 -11.45 -3.71
N GLY A 107 -14.79 -10.24 -3.15
CA GLY A 107 -15.72 -9.17 -3.50
C GLY A 107 -15.61 -8.69 -4.96
N MET A 108 -14.42 -8.71 -5.57
CA MET A 108 -14.28 -8.41 -7.00
C MET A 108 -14.82 -9.54 -7.87
N LEU A 109 -14.59 -10.79 -7.48
CA LEU A 109 -15.11 -11.97 -8.18
C LEU A 109 -16.65 -12.00 -8.16
N GLU A 110 -17.26 -11.73 -7.01
CA GLU A 110 -18.73 -11.69 -6.85
C GLU A 110 -19.37 -10.59 -7.69
N ARG A 111 -18.75 -9.41 -7.75
CA ARG A 111 -19.24 -8.28 -8.57
C ARG A 111 -18.99 -8.49 -10.07
N GLY A 112 -18.10 -9.42 -10.45
CA GLY A 112 -17.70 -9.66 -11.83
C GLY A 112 -16.91 -8.50 -12.45
N ARG A 113 -16.31 -7.64 -11.63
CA ARG A 113 -15.51 -6.47 -12.05
C ARG A 113 -14.47 -6.11 -11.00
N LEU A 114 -13.43 -5.41 -11.43
CA LEU A 114 -12.45 -4.81 -10.53
C LEU A 114 -13.11 -3.74 -9.65
N ASP A 115 -12.47 -3.48 -8.52
CA ASP A 115 -12.93 -2.44 -7.61
C ASP A 115 -12.71 -1.03 -8.20
N ASP A 116 -13.61 -0.10 -7.87
CA ASP A 116 -13.58 1.27 -8.37
C ASP A 116 -12.33 2.03 -7.91
N LEU A 117 -11.65 1.58 -6.84
CA LEU A 117 -10.34 2.09 -6.43
C LEU A 117 -9.32 2.03 -7.57
N TYR A 118 -9.34 0.97 -8.38
CA TYR A 118 -8.37 0.76 -9.45
C TYR A 118 -8.62 1.65 -10.68
N GLU A 119 -9.73 2.41 -10.70
CA GLU A 119 -9.97 3.44 -11.71
C GLU A 119 -9.26 4.77 -11.37
N ARG A 120 -8.66 4.88 -10.17
CA ARG A 120 -8.00 6.12 -9.72
C ARG A 120 -6.62 6.39 -10.34
N GLY A 121 -6.11 5.45 -11.15
CA GLY A 121 -4.99 5.66 -12.06
C GLY A 121 -4.46 4.39 -12.70
#